data_AF-M1C993-F1
#
_entry.id   AF-M1C993-F1
#
_cell.length_a   1.000
_cell.length_b   1.000
_cell.length_c   1.000
_cell.angle_alpha   90.00
_cell.angle_beta   90.00
_cell.angle_gamma   90.00
#
_symmetry.space_group_name_H-M   'P 1'
#
loop_
_entity.id
_entity.type
_entity.pdbx_description
1 polymer ?
#
loop_
_entity_poly.entity_id
_entity_poly.type
_entity_poly.pdbx_seq_one_letter_code
_entity_poly.pdbx_strand_id
1 'polypeptide(L)'
;MEHFLMQHPSYSRLWAPVRHFESLHPLANRSGDYAAPEMQPTGFIFVKIRGGFHEIRNAISDVVVVARLLNVTLVIPEIQSTTSSKGISTQFKSFPYLYNEDQFIAALAKDVKIVKTLPKDLKGARRKKEIPSFKVPHGASPYFYLHHVLPMLTKHSVVELLVHSGGCLQSILPPPLVEYQKLRCRVAFHALRFREEVQNLAIKILNRIRASGQPFIAYDPGMTRDALAYYGCAELFQDVHTELIMHRRAWMIKRGILKGNLSSDSAEQYRNGLCPLMPEEVPCILQFNIKSSHKFLHY
;
A
#
# COMPACT_ATOMS: atom_id res chain seq x y z
N MET A 1 11.86 24.07 31.53
CA MET A 1 12.07 23.53 30.17
C MET A 1 10.83 23.60 29.28
N GLU A 2 9.60 23.51 29.82
CA GLU A 2 8.36 23.72 29.05
C GLU A 2 8.17 25.17 28.55
N HIS A 3 8.70 26.16 29.27
CA HIS A 3 8.48 27.58 28.98
C HIS A 3 9.26 28.13 27.77
N PHE A 4 10.24 27.38 27.25
CA PHE A 4 11.17 27.90 26.24
C PHE A 4 10.75 27.58 24.79
N LEU A 5 9.91 26.56 24.57
CA LEU A 5 9.48 26.14 23.23
C LEU A 5 8.23 26.88 22.73
N MET A 6 7.47 27.55 23.60
CA MET A 6 6.24 28.25 23.22
C MET A 6 6.44 29.68 22.71
N GLN A 7 7.66 30.22 22.71
CA GLN A 7 7.92 31.64 22.35
C GLN A 7 8.42 31.86 20.93
N HIS A 8 8.61 30.80 20.11
CA HIS A 8 8.97 31.01 18.70
C HIS A 8 7.73 31.44 17.88
N PRO A 9 7.75 32.61 17.20
CA PRO A 9 6.57 33.17 16.52
C PRO A 9 5.96 32.26 15.44
N SER A 10 6.77 31.36 14.86
CA SER A 10 6.37 30.42 13.81
C SER A 10 5.39 29.33 14.29
N TYR A 11 5.38 29.01 15.58
CA TYR A 11 4.55 27.92 16.08
C TYR A 11 3.09 28.36 16.34
N SER A 12 2.82 29.65 16.54
CA SER A 12 1.47 30.18 16.85
C SER A 12 0.36 29.77 15.86
N ARG A 13 0.70 29.56 14.58
CA ARG A 13 -0.23 29.09 13.54
C ARG A 13 -0.51 27.58 13.56
N LEU A 14 0.39 26.77 14.12
CA LEU A 14 0.21 25.31 14.22
C LEU A 14 -0.76 24.91 15.34
N TRP A 15 -1.09 25.85 16.24
CA TRP A 15 -1.89 25.60 17.46
C TRP A 15 -3.31 26.18 17.42
N ALA A 16 -3.83 26.53 16.24
CA ALA A 16 -5.22 26.96 16.09
C ALA A 16 -6.20 25.80 16.35
N PRO A 17 -7.46 26.07 16.77
CA PRO A 17 -8.48 25.03 16.94
C PRO A 17 -8.62 24.21 15.65
N VAL A 18 -8.34 22.91 15.74
CA VAL A 18 -8.48 22.01 14.61
C VAL A 18 -9.97 21.72 14.43
N ARG A 19 -10.48 21.89 13.21
CA ARG A 19 -11.87 21.52 12.88
C ARG A 19 -12.06 20.04 13.22
N HIS A 20 -13.25 19.65 13.68
CA HIS A 20 -13.59 18.25 13.89
C HIS A 20 -13.18 17.46 12.64
N PHE A 21 -12.26 16.50 12.80
CA PHE A 21 -11.86 15.64 11.70
C PHE A 21 -13.07 14.79 11.32
N GLU A 22 -13.62 15.04 10.13
CA GLU A 22 -14.55 14.08 9.52
C GLU A 22 -13.84 12.74 9.41
N SER A 23 -14.54 11.66 9.76
CA SER A 23 -13.98 10.32 9.63
C SER A 23 -13.63 10.08 8.16
N LEU A 24 -12.33 9.96 7.87
CA LEU A 24 -11.85 9.64 6.53
C LEU A 24 -12.21 8.17 6.24
N HIS A 25 -13.29 7.98 5.49
CA HIS A 25 -13.67 6.67 5.00
C HIS A 25 -12.98 6.39 3.65
N PRO A 26 -12.51 5.15 3.42
CA PRO A 26 -11.95 4.81 2.13
C PRO A 26 -13.03 4.97 1.05
N LEU A 27 -12.69 5.61 -0.07
CA LEU A 27 -13.57 5.70 -1.23
C LEU A 27 -13.61 4.35 -1.95
N ALA A 28 -14.29 3.39 -1.34
CA ALA A 28 -14.29 2.00 -1.78
C ALA A 28 -15.62 1.56 -2.38
N ASN A 29 -16.73 2.27 -2.15
CA ASN A 29 -18.05 1.84 -2.64
C ASN A 29 -18.13 1.86 -4.18
N ARG A 30 -18.86 0.89 -4.75
CA ARG A 30 -19.13 0.85 -6.20
C ARG A 30 -20.03 2.02 -6.57
N SER A 31 -19.80 2.64 -7.73
CA SER A 31 -20.82 3.51 -8.31
C SER A 31 -22.04 2.72 -8.74
N GLY A 32 -23.19 3.40 -8.88
CA GLY A 32 -24.46 2.76 -9.24
C GLY A 32 -24.44 2.07 -10.61
N ASP A 33 -23.58 2.54 -11.51
CA ASP A 33 -23.35 2.03 -12.87
C ASP A 33 -22.17 1.04 -12.97
N TYR A 34 -21.63 0.57 -11.85
CA TYR A 34 -20.51 -0.37 -11.84
C TYR A 34 -20.90 -1.72 -12.44
N ALA A 35 -20.48 -1.95 -13.69
CA ALA A 35 -20.77 -3.17 -14.43
C ALA A 35 -20.18 -4.40 -13.73
N ALA A 36 -20.96 -5.48 -13.67
CA ALA A 36 -20.46 -6.78 -13.24
C ALA A 36 -19.33 -7.26 -14.18
N PRO A 37 -18.39 -8.11 -13.70
CA PRO A 37 -17.40 -8.75 -14.57
C PRO A 37 -18.10 -9.59 -15.63
N GLU A 38 -17.48 -9.69 -16.81
CA GLU A 38 -18.04 -10.53 -17.86
C GLU A 38 -18.11 -11.99 -17.42
N MET A 39 -19.12 -12.71 -17.90
CA MET A 39 -19.39 -14.09 -17.46
C MET A 39 -18.29 -15.08 -17.88
N GLN A 40 -17.54 -14.78 -18.93
CA GLN A 40 -16.48 -15.65 -19.47
C GLN A 40 -15.14 -14.91 -19.60
N PRO A 41 -14.34 -14.86 -18.53
CA PRO A 41 -13.02 -14.23 -18.58
C PRO A 41 -12.06 -14.98 -19.51
N THR A 42 -11.28 -14.24 -20.29
CA THR A 42 -10.47 -14.73 -21.42
C THR A 42 -9.06 -15.19 -21.02
N GLY A 43 -8.97 -16.01 -19.97
CA GLY A 43 -7.72 -16.62 -19.52
C GLY A 43 -7.33 -16.31 -18.08
N PHE A 44 -6.05 -16.54 -17.76
CA PHE A 44 -5.52 -16.49 -16.40
C PHE A 44 -4.29 -15.59 -16.27
N ILE A 45 -4.28 -14.72 -15.26
CA ILE A 45 -3.06 -14.08 -14.80
C ILE A 45 -2.60 -14.77 -13.52
N PHE A 46 -1.35 -15.21 -13.55
CA PHE A 46 -0.63 -15.70 -12.39
C PHE A 46 0.45 -14.71 -12.00
N VAL A 47 0.56 -14.36 -10.71
CA VAL A 47 1.43 -13.27 -10.26
C VAL A 47 2.42 -13.77 -9.21
N LYS A 48 3.68 -13.39 -9.35
CA LYS A 48 4.69 -13.46 -8.29
C LYS A 48 5.05 -12.06 -7.82
N ILE A 49 4.86 -11.82 -6.53
CA ILE A 49 5.09 -10.53 -5.90
C ILE A 49 6.30 -10.65 -5.00
N ARG A 50 7.32 -9.83 -5.23
CA ARG A 50 8.51 -9.73 -4.38
C ARG A 50 8.58 -8.32 -3.80
N GLY A 51 8.54 -8.20 -2.48
CA GLY A 51 8.65 -6.92 -1.78
C GLY A 51 8.58 -7.09 -0.26
N GLY A 52 8.67 -5.98 0.46
CA GLY A 52 8.25 -5.87 1.86
C GLY A 52 6.73 -5.87 2.00
N PHE A 53 6.23 -5.85 3.23
CA PHE A 53 4.79 -5.99 3.51
C PHE A 53 3.93 -4.93 2.82
N HIS A 54 4.36 -3.66 2.86
CA HIS A 54 3.67 -2.56 2.18
C HIS A 54 3.63 -2.73 0.66
N GLU A 55 4.76 -3.11 0.07
CA GLU A 55 4.89 -3.36 -1.38
C GLU A 55 4.03 -4.54 -1.83
N ILE A 56 3.95 -5.60 -1.01
CA ILE A 56 3.08 -6.75 -1.26
C ILE A 56 1.61 -6.31 -1.26
N ARG A 57 1.16 -5.57 -0.22
CA ARG A 57 -0.22 -5.11 -0.11
C ARG A 57 -0.64 -4.23 -1.30
N ASN A 58 0.24 -3.31 -1.71
CA ASN A 58 -0.01 -2.43 -2.85
C ASN A 58 -0.02 -3.21 -4.17
N ALA A 59 0.93 -4.12 -4.37
CA ALA A 59 0.96 -4.99 -5.55
C ALA A 59 -0.30 -5.85 -5.68
N ILE A 60 -0.80 -6.44 -4.58
CA ILE A 60 -2.04 -7.24 -4.63
C ILE A 60 -3.22 -6.36 -5.09
N SER A 61 -3.32 -5.14 -4.55
CA SER A 61 -4.37 -4.19 -4.93
C SER A 61 -4.29 -3.82 -6.41
N ASP A 62 -3.08 -3.59 -6.93
CA ASP A 62 -2.84 -3.30 -8.35
C ASP A 62 -3.19 -4.48 -9.25
N VAL A 63 -2.79 -5.71 -8.91
CA VAL A 63 -3.02 -6.86 -9.82
C VAL A 63 -4.48 -7.28 -9.87
N VAL A 64 -5.26 -7.05 -8.81
CA VAL A 64 -6.73 -7.19 -8.87
C VAL A 64 -7.32 -6.22 -9.89
N VAL A 65 -6.86 -4.97 -9.87
CA VAL A 65 -7.27 -3.95 -10.84
C VAL A 65 -6.85 -4.30 -12.26
N VAL A 66 -5.63 -4.80 -12.45
CA VAL A 66 -5.14 -5.27 -13.76
C VAL A 66 -5.98 -6.43 -14.28
N ALA A 67 -6.28 -7.41 -13.43
CA ALA A 67 -7.12 -8.55 -13.82
C ALA A 67 -8.54 -8.09 -14.20
N ARG A 68 -9.11 -7.11 -13.49
CA ARG A 68 -10.37 -6.46 -13.86
C ARG A 68 -10.26 -5.73 -15.20
N LEU A 69 -9.21 -4.93 -15.40
CA LEU A 69 -8.99 -4.13 -16.61
C LEU A 69 -8.89 -5.00 -17.86
N LEU A 70 -8.24 -6.16 -17.73
CA LEU A 70 -8.06 -7.12 -18.82
C LEU A 70 -9.20 -8.13 -18.94
N ASN A 71 -10.16 -8.10 -18.01
CA ASN A 71 -11.27 -9.06 -17.91
C ASN A 71 -10.80 -10.53 -17.91
N VAL A 72 -9.85 -10.84 -17.03
CA VAL A 72 -9.26 -12.17 -16.88
C VAL A 72 -9.38 -12.72 -15.47
N THR A 73 -9.21 -14.04 -15.34
CA THR A 73 -9.21 -14.70 -14.03
C THR A 73 -7.88 -14.45 -13.32
N LEU A 74 -7.93 -13.93 -12.10
CA LEU A 74 -6.74 -13.80 -11.25
C LEU A 74 -6.51 -15.10 -10.47
N VAL A 75 -5.31 -15.66 -10.55
CA VAL A 75 -4.86 -16.68 -9.62
C VAL A 75 -4.32 -15.98 -8.37
N ILE A 76 -4.64 -16.50 -7.17
CA ILE A 76 -4.12 -15.95 -5.91
C ILE A 76 -2.60 -15.69 -6.02
N PRO A 77 -2.13 -14.45 -5.75
CA PRO A 77 -0.72 -14.11 -5.94
C PRO A 77 0.23 -14.92 -5.06
N GLU A 78 1.36 -15.34 -5.61
CA GLU A 78 2.45 -15.94 -4.85
C GLU A 78 3.37 -14.86 -4.28
N ILE A 79 3.61 -14.92 -2.98
CA ILE A 79 4.48 -13.97 -2.28
C ILE A 79 5.89 -14.54 -2.21
N GLN A 80 6.85 -13.83 -2.78
CA GLN A 80 8.26 -14.18 -2.69
C GLN A 80 8.91 -13.41 -1.54
N SER A 81 9.55 -14.14 -0.63
CA SER A 81 10.27 -13.51 0.47
C SER A 81 11.39 -12.61 -0.07
N THR A 82 11.44 -11.40 0.47
CA THR A 82 12.57 -10.47 0.37
C THR A 82 13.41 -10.44 1.64
N THR A 83 12.87 -10.93 2.76
CA THR A 83 13.49 -10.85 4.08
C THR A 83 13.93 -12.23 4.55
N SER A 84 15.25 -12.44 4.59
CA SER A 84 15.90 -13.59 5.25
C SER A 84 16.30 -13.25 6.70
N SER A 85 15.57 -12.35 7.35
CA SER A 85 15.85 -11.95 8.73
C SER A 85 15.61 -13.14 9.68
N LYS A 86 16.50 -13.34 10.66
CA LYS A 86 16.34 -14.37 11.70
C LYS A 86 14.96 -14.23 12.35
N GLY A 87 14.22 -15.34 12.45
CA GLY A 87 12.91 -15.39 13.12
C GLY A 87 11.67 -15.23 12.21
N ILE A 88 11.83 -14.91 10.93
CA ILE A 88 10.69 -14.90 9.99
C ILE A 88 10.48 -16.32 9.43
N SER A 89 9.28 -16.87 9.64
CA SER A 89 8.90 -18.18 9.12
C SER A 89 9.10 -18.26 7.59
N THR A 90 9.63 -19.38 7.11
CA THR A 90 9.73 -19.67 5.68
C THR A 90 8.36 -19.70 4.99
N GLN A 91 7.29 -19.89 5.76
CA GLN A 91 5.90 -19.87 5.30
C GLN A 91 5.35 -18.45 5.05
N PHE A 92 6.07 -17.39 5.43
CA PHE A 92 5.72 -15.99 5.11
C PHE A 92 5.57 -15.73 3.59
N LYS A 93 6.04 -16.68 2.77
CA LYS A 93 5.92 -16.70 1.31
C LYS A 93 4.55 -17.11 0.79
N SER A 94 3.60 -17.44 1.66
CA SER A 94 2.28 -17.92 1.24
C SER A 94 1.21 -16.84 1.48
N PHE A 95 0.36 -16.57 0.49
CA PHE A 95 -0.80 -15.70 0.66
C PHE A 95 -1.66 -16.09 1.87
N PRO A 96 -2.08 -17.36 2.06
CA PRO A 96 -2.86 -17.80 3.23
C PRO A 96 -2.12 -17.68 4.56
N TYR A 97 -0.79 -17.53 4.55
CA TYR A 97 -0.05 -17.29 5.79
C TYR A 97 -0.34 -15.88 6.33
N LEU A 98 -0.64 -14.91 5.46
CA LEU A 98 -0.93 -13.53 5.84
C LEU A 98 -2.42 -13.23 5.84
N TYR A 99 -3.13 -13.64 4.79
CA TYR A 99 -4.50 -13.18 4.52
C TYR A 99 -5.47 -14.35 4.46
N ASN A 100 -6.75 -14.07 4.76
CA ASN A 100 -7.83 -15.03 4.57
C ASN A 100 -8.21 -15.11 3.08
N GLU A 101 -7.86 -16.23 2.43
CA GLU A 101 -8.11 -16.46 1.00
C GLU A 101 -9.60 -16.47 0.64
N ASP A 102 -10.42 -17.14 1.46
CA ASP A 102 -11.84 -17.31 1.16
C ASP A 102 -12.58 -15.98 1.26
N GLN A 103 -12.23 -15.17 2.27
CA GLN A 103 -12.71 -13.80 2.39
C GLN A 103 -12.26 -12.93 1.22
N PHE A 104 -11.00 -13.06 0.78
CA PHE A 104 -10.48 -12.30 -0.35
C PHE A 104 -11.24 -12.60 -1.64
N ILE A 105 -11.49 -13.88 -1.93
CA ILE A 105 -12.29 -14.31 -3.09
C ILE A 105 -13.73 -13.82 -2.95
N ALA A 106 -14.37 -14.02 -1.80
CA ALA A 106 -15.77 -13.67 -1.60
C ALA A 106 -16.01 -12.15 -1.69
N ALA A 107 -15.13 -11.33 -1.10
CA ALA A 107 -15.25 -9.87 -1.11
C ALA A 107 -15.14 -9.27 -2.52
N LEU A 108 -14.42 -9.94 -3.42
CA LEU A 108 -14.14 -9.48 -4.79
C LEU A 108 -14.95 -10.22 -5.87
N ALA A 109 -15.86 -11.11 -5.49
CA ALA A 109 -16.64 -11.94 -6.43
C ALA A 109 -17.46 -11.11 -7.44
N LYS A 110 -17.87 -9.88 -7.06
CA LYS A 110 -18.57 -8.92 -7.93
C LYS A 110 -17.64 -8.01 -8.72
N ASP A 111 -16.33 -8.10 -8.54
CA ASP A 111 -15.34 -7.26 -9.21
C ASP A 111 -14.51 -8.10 -10.20
N VAL A 112 -13.94 -9.21 -9.76
CA VAL A 112 -13.06 -10.06 -10.59
C VAL A 112 -13.18 -11.52 -10.20
N LYS A 113 -13.06 -12.43 -11.17
CA LYS A 113 -12.99 -13.87 -10.90
C LYS A 113 -11.61 -14.22 -10.34
N ILE A 114 -11.59 -14.80 -9.13
CA ILE A 114 -10.35 -15.21 -8.46
C ILE A 114 -10.38 -16.71 -8.19
N VAL A 115 -9.27 -17.39 -8.47
CA VAL A 115 -9.09 -18.83 -8.20
C VAL A 115 -7.84 -19.07 -7.35
N LYS A 116 -7.88 -20.09 -6.48
CA LYS A 116 -6.74 -20.41 -5.61
C LYS A 116 -5.51 -20.92 -6.38
N THR A 117 -5.73 -21.70 -7.44
CA THR A 117 -4.64 -22.27 -8.23
C THR A 117 -4.99 -22.35 -9.71
N LEU A 118 -3.98 -22.42 -10.57
CA LEU A 118 -4.16 -22.66 -11.99
C LEU A 118 -4.89 -24.00 -12.27
N PRO A 119 -5.67 -24.08 -13.36
CA PRO A 119 -6.15 -25.34 -13.94
C PRO A 119 -5.04 -26.39 -14.16
N LYS A 120 -5.40 -27.68 -14.19
CA LYS A 120 -4.43 -28.80 -14.21
C LYS A 120 -3.54 -28.79 -15.47
N ASP A 121 -4.12 -28.50 -16.61
CA ASP A 121 -3.47 -28.31 -17.91
C ASP A 121 -2.44 -27.17 -17.86
N LEU A 122 -2.82 -26.02 -17.31
CA LEU A 122 -1.92 -24.86 -17.18
C LEU A 122 -0.82 -25.07 -16.12
N LYS A 123 -1.05 -25.90 -15.09
CA LYS A 123 -0.01 -26.31 -14.14
C LYS A 123 1.12 -27.09 -14.84
N GLY A 124 0.80 -27.88 -15.87
CA GLY A 124 1.79 -28.58 -16.68
C GLY A 124 2.70 -27.62 -17.44
N ALA A 125 2.10 -26.67 -18.17
CA ALA A 125 2.83 -25.63 -18.90
C ALA A 125 3.73 -24.79 -17.98
N ARG A 126 3.25 -24.47 -16.77
CA ARG A 126 4.06 -23.79 -15.75
C ARG A 126 5.33 -24.56 -15.38
N ARG A 127 5.22 -25.89 -15.16
CA ARG A 127 6.37 -26.74 -14.79
C ARG A 127 7.41 -26.81 -15.90
N LYS A 128 6.96 -26.79 -17.16
CA LYS A 128 7.80 -26.78 -18.36
C LYS A 128 8.37 -25.40 -18.72
N LYS A 129 8.00 -24.35 -17.97
CA LYS A 129 8.37 -22.93 -18.24
C LYS A 129 7.88 -22.42 -19.61
N GLU A 130 6.71 -22.89 -20.03
CA GLU A 130 6.09 -22.51 -21.32
C GLU A 130 5.14 -21.31 -21.19
N ILE A 131 4.94 -20.79 -19.98
CA ILE A 131 4.08 -19.63 -19.73
C ILE A 131 4.87 -18.33 -20.00
N PRO A 132 4.39 -17.43 -20.87
CA PRO A 132 4.99 -16.12 -21.08
C PRO A 132 5.07 -15.33 -19.77
N SER A 133 6.23 -14.73 -19.49
CA SER A 133 6.50 -14.02 -18.24
C SER A 133 6.87 -12.56 -18.50
N PHE A 134 6.23 -11.64 -17.78
CA PHE A 134 6.48 -10.21 -17.88
C PHE A 134 7.05 -9.68 -16.58
N LYS A 135 8.23 -9.06 -16.67
CA LYS A 135 8.74 -8.22 -15.60
C LYS A 135 8.03 -6.87 -15.66
N VAL A 136 7.14 -6.63 -14.70
CA VAL A 136 6.29 -5.43 -14.73
C VAL A 136 7.07 -4.21 -14.25
N PRO A 137 7.12 -3.12 -15.04
CA PRO A 137 7.72 -1.86 -14.60
C PRO A 137 6.96 -1.25 -13.41
N HIS A 138 7.67 -0.52 -12.56
CA HIS A 138 7.01 0.30 -11.55
C HIS A 138 6.19 1.40 -12.24
N GLY A 139 4.94 1.60 -11.80
CA GLY A 139 4.02 2.57 -12.38
C GLY A 139 3.62 2.26 -13.82
N ALA A 140 3.54 0.98 -14.22
CA ALA A 140 3.10 0.61 -15.56
C ALA A 140 1.70 1.18 -15.87
N SER A 141 1.50 1.68 -17.09
CA SER A 141 0.25 2.29 -17.51
C SER A 141 -0.82 1.25 -17.86
N PRO A 142 -2.12 1.61 -17.81
CA PRO A 142 -3.18 0.77 -18.39
C PRO A 142 -2.88 0.37 -19.85
N TYR A 143 -2.28 1.28 -20.63
CA TYR A 143 -1.84 1.03 -21.99
C TYR A 143 -0.84 -0.14 -22.08
N PHE A 144 0.13 -0.22 -21.15
CA PHE A 144 1.09 -1.34 -21.14
C PHE A 144 0.39 -2.69 -21.05
N TYR A 145 -0.63 -2.79 -20.19
CA TYR A 145 -1.40 -4.02 -20.02
C TYR A 145 -2.23 -4.35 -21.25
N LEU A 146 -2.96 -3.37 -21.79
CA LEU A 146 -3.84 -3.57 -22.94
C LEU A 146 -3.08 -3.90 -24.23
N HIS A 147 -1.87 -3.36 -24.42
CA HIS A 147 -1.13 -3.50 -25.67
C HIS A 147 0.03 -4.50 -25.63
N HIS A 148 0.51 -4.90 -24.45
CA HIS A 148 1.60 -5.89 -24.34
C HIS A 148 1.18 -7.17 -23.62
N VAL A 149 0.39 -7.08 -22.56
CA VAL A 149 0.00 -8.24 -21.76
C VAL A 149 -1.22 -8.95 -22.38
N LEU A 150 -2.26 -8.18 -22.74
CA LEU A 150 -3.49 -8.73 -23.30
C LEU A 150 -3.27 -9.54 -24.60
N PRO A 151 -2.45 -9.12 -25.57
CA PRO A 151 -2.22 -9.93 -26.76
C PRO A 151 -1.58 -11.29 -26.46
N MET A 152 -0.73 -11.37 -25.43
CA MET A 152 -0.16 -12.64 -25.00
C MET A 152 -1.19 -13.51 -24.28
N LEU A 153 -2.10 -12.93 -23.52
CA LEU A 153 -3.22 -13.64 -22.92
C LEU A 153 -4.12 -14.24 -24.00
N THR A 154 -4.46 -13.50 -25.05
CA THR A 154 -5.25 -14.01 -26.18
C THR A 154 -4.57 -15.19 -26.88
N LYS A 155 -3.24 -15.17 -26.98
CA LYS A 155 -2.48 -16.24 -27.64
C LYS A 155 -2.24 -17.48 -26.77
N HIS A 156 -1.97 -17.29 -25.48
CA HIS A 156 -1.51 -18.37 -24.59
C HIS A 156 -2.53 -18.76 -23.51
N SER A 157 -3.63 -18.02 -23.36
CA SER A 157 -4.64 -18.16 -22.29
C SER A 157 -4.11 -17.99 -20.87
N VAL A 158 -2.79 -17.83 -20.68
CA VAL A 158 -2.14 -17.62 -19.39
C VAL A 158 -0.88 -16.78 -19.53
N VAL A 159 -0.66 -15.88 -18.57
CA VAL A 159 0.56 -15.08 -18.46
C VAL A 159 1.02 -15.01 -17.00
N GLU A 160 2.35 -15.03 -16.80
CA GLU A 160 2.99 -14.76 -15.53
C GLU A 160 3.40 -13.28 -15.43
N LEU A 161 3.02 -12.61 -14.34
CA LEU A 161 3.50 -11.28 -13.99
C LEU A 161 4.49 -11.36 -12.83
N LEU A 162 5.69 -10.83 -13.04
CA LEU A 162 6.73 -10.67 -12.02
C LEU A 162 6.72 -9.23 -11.53
N VAL A 163 6.21 -9.03 -10.31
CA VAL A 163 6.11 -7.72 -9.66
C VAL A 163 7.21 -7.57 -8.62
N HIS A 164 8.08 -6.58 -8.80
CA HIS A 164 9.18 -6.29 -7.88
C HIS A 164 8.98 -4.94 -7.21
N SER A 165 8.99 -4.91 -5.88
CA SER A 165 8.93 -3.70 -5.04
C SER A 165 7.61 -2.92 -5.15
N GLY A 166 6.50 -3.61 -5.43
CA GLY A 166 5.17 -3.00 -5.47
C GLY A 166 4.93 -2.02 -6.63
N GLY A 167 3.76 -1.39 -6.62
CA GLY A 167 3.39 -0.33 -7.56
C GLY A 167 3.45 -0.79 -9.02
N CYS A 168 2.82 -1.91 -9.36
CA CYS A 168 2.84 -2.42 -10.73
C CYS A 168 1.84 -1.70 -11.64
N LEU A 169 1.00 -0.81 -11.11
CA LEU A 169 0.11 0.04 -11.91
C LEU A 169 0.26 1.50 -11.48
N GLN A 170 0.11 2.44 -12.41
CA GLN A 170 0.17 3.89 -12.13
C GLN A 170 -0.63 4.29 -10.88
N SER A 171 -0.04 5.08 -10.00
CA SER A 171 -0.64 5.45 -8.70
C SER A 171 -1.94 6.24 -8.87
N ILE A 172 -1.96 7.19 -9.80
CA ILE A 172 -3.14 7.97 -10.19
C ILE A 172 -3.59 7.50 -11.56
N LEU A 173 -4.76 6.86 -11.60
CA LEU A 173 -5.41 6.48 -12.85
C LEU A 173 -6.19 7.68 -13.42
N PRO A 174 -6.30 7.79 -14.76
CA PRO A 174 -7.05 8.86 -15.40
C PRO A 174 -8.54 8.83 -15.01
N PRO A 175 -9.27 9.96 -15.12
CA PRO A 175 -10.67 10.07 -14.67
C PRO A 175 -11.62 8.97 -15.15
N PRO A 176 -11.55 8.47 -16.41
CA PRO A 176 -12.40 7.37 -16.88
C PRO A 176 -12.20 6.05 -16.12
N LEU A 177 -11.10 5.90 -15.38
CA LEU A 177 -10.76 4.70 -14.61
C LEU A 177 -10.96 4.91 -13.09
N VAL A 178 -11.78 5.87 -12.68
CA VAL A 178 -12.05 6.15 -11.26
C VAL A 178 -12.56 4.92 -10.49
N GLU A 179 -13.39 4.08 -11.12
CA GLU A 179 -13.90 2.86 -10.48
C GLU A 179 -12.78 1.85 -10.17
N TYR A 180 -11.69 1.88 -10.94
CA TYR A 180 -10.51 1.06 -10.67
C TYR A 180 -9.71 1.59 -9.47
N GLN A 181 -9.70 2.92 -9.25
CA GLN A 181 -9.15 3.48 -8.01
C GLN A 181 -9.99 3.08 -6.80
N LYS A 182 -11.32 3.12 -6.91
CA LYS A 182 -12.22 2.63 -5.85
C LYS A 182 -12.02 1.14 -5.59
N LEU A 183 -11.78 0.35 -6.64
CA LEU A 183 -11.45 -1.07 -6.51
C LEU A 183 -10.13 -1.27 -5.75
N ARG A 184 -9.08 -0.47 -5.98
CA ARG A 184 -7.86 -0.54 -5.15
C ARG A 184 -8.18 -0.32 -3.68
N CYS A 185 -8.98 0.71 -3.36
CA CYS A 185 -9.40 0.97 -1.99
C CYS A 185 -10.21 -0.21 -1.41
N ARG A 186 -11.16 -0.76 -2.17
CA ARG A 186 -11.95 -1.92 -1.76
C ARG A 186 -11.07 -3.13 -1.45
N VAL A 187 -10.08 -3.41 -2.29
CA VAL A 187 -9.12 -4.48 -2.06
C VAL A 187 -8.32 -4.23 -0.78
N ALA A 188 -7.72 -3.04 -0.67
CA ALA A 188 -6.83 -2.70 0.43
C ALA A 188 -7.54 -2.65 1.80
N PHE A 189 -8.79 -2.19 1.86
CA PHE A 189 -9.50 -1.95 3.11
C PHE A 189 -10.56 -3.01 3.46
N HIS A 190 -11.08 -3.76 2.49
CA HIS A 190 -12.17 -4.71 2.73
C HIS A 190 -11.83 -6.16 2.35
N ALA A 191 -11.14 -6.38 1.22
CA ALA A 191 -10.84 -7.74 0.76
C ALA A 191 -9.60 -8.33 1.43
N LEU A 192 -8.53 -7.53 1.60
CA LEU A 192 -7.29 -7.95 2.25
C LEU A 192 -7.44 -7.95 3.77
N ARG A 193 -8.08 -9.01 4.29
CA ARG A 193 -8.17 -9.27 5.72
C ARG A 193 -7.09 -10.25 6.15
N PHE A 194 -6.38 -9.93 7.23
CA PHE A 194 -5.44 -10.86 7.84
C PHE A 194 -6.11 -12.18 8.22
N ARG A 195 -5.34 -13.27 8.31
CA ARG A 195 -5.85 -14.52 8.87
C ARG A 195 -6.35 -14.34 10.30
N GLU A 196 -7.24 -15.22 10.73
CA GLU A 196 -7.98 -15.08 11.98
C GLU A 196 -7.07 -14.98 13.21
N GLU A 197 -5.98 -15.74 13.24
CA GLU A 197 -5.04 -15.76 14.36
C GLU A 197 -4.36 -14.40 14.58
N VAL A 198 -4.06 -13.68 13.48
CA VAL A 198 -3.49 -12.34 13.54
C VAL A 198 -4.53 -11.33 14.03
N GLN A 199 -5.77 -11.44 13.56
CA GLN A 199 -6.86 -10.58 14.03
C GLN A 199 -7.16 -10.82 15.52
N ASN A 200 -7.24 -12.08 15.95
CA ASN A 200 -7.49 -12.46 17.33
C ASN A 200 -6.38 -11.97 18.26
N LEU A 201 -5.11 -12.04 17.84
CA LEU A 201 -4.00 -11.45 18.58
C LEU A 201 -4.12 -9.93 18.69
N ALA A 202 -4.41 -9.25 17.57
CA ALA A 202 -4.60 -7.79 17.55
C ALA A 202 -5.74 -7.34 18.47
N ILE A 203 -6.88 -8.04 18.45
CA ILE A 203 -8.02 -7.78 19.34
C ILE A 203 -7.62 -7.97 20.81
N LYS A 204 -6.88 -9.04 21.15
CA LYS A 204 -6.38 -9.25 22.51
C LYS A 204 -5.47 -8.12 22.98
N ILE A 205 -4.57 -7.63 22.12
CA ILE A 205 -3.70 -6.48 22.43
C ILE A 205 -4.55 -5.22 22.65
N LEU A 206 -5.50 -4.94 21.77
CA LEU A 206 -6.39 -3.78 21.89
C LEU A 206 -7.21 -3.83 23.18
N ASN A 207 -7.75 -4.99 23.54
CA ASN A 207 -8.50 -5.15 24.78
C ASN A 207 -7.64 -4.87 26.01
N ARG A 208 -6.37 -5.29 26.02
CA ARG A 208 -5.44 -5.00 27.11
C ARG A 208 -5.11 -3.51 27.22
N ILE A 209 -4.87 -2.84 26.10
CA ILE A 209 -4.61 -1.38 26.07
C ILE A 209 -5.83 -0.63 26.62
N ARG A 210 -7.03 -1.00 26.14
CA ARG A 210 -8.30 -0.39 26.55
C ARG A 210 -8.74 -0.74 27.96
N ALA A 211 -8.19 -1.79 28.59
CA ALA A 211 -8.53 -2.19 29.95
C ALA A 211 -8.23 -1.10 30.99
N SER A 212 -7.31 -0.17 30.68
CA SER A 212 -7.04 1.01 31.50
C SER A 212 -8.20 2.01 31.58
N GLY A 213 -9.22 1.89 30.73
CA GLY A 213 -10.34 2.83 30.62
C GLY A 213 -9.97 4.18 29.97
N GLN A 214 -8.69 4.38 29.62
CA GLN A 214 -8.19 5.62 29.04
C GLN A 214 -8.18 5.54 27.50
N PRO A 215 -8.44 6.66 26.80
CA PRO A 215 -8.20 6.74 25.37
C PRO A 215 -6.71 6.53 25.09
N PHE A 216 -6.39 5.93 23.94
CA PHE A 216 -5.00 5.76 23.50
C PHE A 216 -4.84 6.32 22.08
N ILE A 217 -3.61 6.74 21.76
CA ILE A 217 -3.22 7.17 20.42
C ILE A 217 -2.13 6.21 19.94
N ALA A 218 -2.28 5.72 18.71
CA ALA A 218 -1.25 4.98 18.02
C ALA A 218 -0.57 5.89 17.00
N TYR A 219 0.76 5.93 17.02
CA TYR A 219 1.57 6.73 16.10
C TYR A 219 2.58 5.83 15.41
N ASP A 220 2.55 5.83 14.08
CA ASP A 220 3.61 5.24 13.25
C ASP A 220 4.48 6.40 12.75
N PRO A 221 5.75 6.50 13.19
CA PRO A 221 6.62 7.58 12.77
C PRO A 221 6.91 7.58 11.28
N GLY A 222 6.74 6.46 10.57
CA GLY A 222 6.98 6.42 9.12
C GLY A 222 8.41 6.81 8.70
N MET A 223 9.35 6.92 9.65
CA MET A 223 10.74 7.33 9.47
C MET A 223 11.58 6.20 8.85
N THR A 224 11.18 5.78 7.67
CA THR A 224 11.93 4.82 6.88
C THR A 224 12.82 5.58 5.90
N ARG A 225 14.01 5.05 5.62
CA ARG A 225 14.91 5.61 4.61
C ARG A 225 14.21 5.80 3.25
N ASP A 226 13.28 4.91 2.92
CA ASP A 226 12.54 4.97 1.66
C ASP A 226 11.53 6.12 1.64
N ALA A 227 10.77 6.33 2.72
CA ALA A 227 9.87 7.48 2.84
C ALA A 227 10.66 8.79 2.80
N LEU A 228 11.73 8.90 3.58
CA LEU A 228 12.59 10.10 3.61
C LEU A 228 13.20 10.40 2.23
N ALA A 229 13.66 9.37 1.52
CA ALA A 229 14.23 9.51 0.18
C ALA A 229 13.17 9.92 -0.85
N TYR A 230 11.97 9.35 -0.76
CA TYR A 230 10.87 9.63 -1.69
C TYR A 230 10.40 11.07 -1.57
N TYR A 231 10.15 11.53 -0.34
CA TYR A 231 9.68 12.90 -0.07
C TYR A 231 10.79 13.94 -0.06
N GLY A 232 12.06 13.53 -0.11
CA GLY A 232 13.18 14.48 -0.21
C GLY A 232 13.50 15.16 1.12
N CYS A 233 13.39 14.40 2.21
CA CYS A 233 13.54 14.88 3.59
C CYS A 233 14.95 14.61 4.16
N ALA A 234 15.96 14.50 3.29
CA ALA A 234 17.30 14.06 3.68
C ALA A 234 17.96 15.04 4.65
N GLU A 235 17.84 16.34 4.38
CA GLU A 235 18.59 17.40 5.09
C GLU A 235 17.99 17.72 6.47
N LEU A 236 16.91 17.05 6.87
CA LEU A 236 16.37 17.13 8.24
C LEU A 236 17.19 16.33 9.25
N PHE A 237 18.07 15.44 8.78
CA PHE A 237 18.90 14.57 9.60
C PHE A 237 20.37 15.01 9.51
N GLN A 238 21.17 14.67 10.53
CA GLN A 238 22.60 14.95 10.53
C GLN A 238 23.37 13.86 9.75
N ASP A 239 24.55 14.25 9.27
CA ASP A 239 25.67 13.40 8.80
C ASP A 239 25.34 12.23 7.85
N VAL A 240 25.54 10.99 8.31
CA VAL A 240 25.58 9.74 7.55
C VAL A 240 24.19 9.38 7.04
N HIS A 241 23.14 9.75 7.76
CA HIS A 241 21.77 9.46 7.36
C HIS A 241 21.39 10.23 6.09
N THR A 242 21.83 11.49 5.99
CA THR A 242 21.60 12.34 4.81
C THR A 242 22.17 11.72 3.55
N GLU A 243 23.43 11.26 3.58
CA GLU A 243 24.07 10.61 2.43
C GLU A 243 23.34 9.33 2.01
N LEU A 244 22.94 8.50 2.98
CA LEU A 244 22.21 7.26 2.71
C LEU A 244 20.82 7.53 2.09
N ILE A 245 20.13 8.57 2.56
CA ILE A 245 18.81 8.98 2.04
C ILE A 245 18.97 9.55 0.63
N MET A 246 19.96 10.41 0.39
CA MET A 246 20.25 10.98 -0.94
C MET A 246 20.65 9.89 -1.94
N HIS A 247 21.51 8.96 -1.56
CA HIS A 247 21.87 7.82 -2.39
C HIS A 247 20.63 6.96 -2.72
N ARG A 248 19.75 6.74 -1.75
CA ARG A 248 18.49 6.03 -1.98
C ARG A 248 17.56 6.78 -2.93
N ARG A 249 17.46 8.11 -2.82
CA ARG A 249 16.68 8.96 -3.75
C ARG A 249 17.23 8.88 -5.17
N ALA A 250 18.54 8.98 -5.33
CA ALA A 250 19.23 8.82 -6.62
C ALA A 250 18.89 7.48 -7.26
N TRP A 251 18.90 6.41 -6.47
CA TRP A 251 18.50 5.09 -6.92
C TRP A 251 17.03 5.03 -7.37
N MET A 252 16.10 5.67 -6.66
CA MET A 252 14.68 5.71 -7.02
C MET A 252 14.46 6.45 -8.35
N ILE A 253 15.14 7.59 -8.55
CA ILE A 253 15.09 8.37 -9.79
C ILE A 253 15.62 7.54 -10.96
N LYS A 254 16.80 6.92 -10.80
CA LYS A 254 17.41 6.07 -11.84
C LYS A 254 16.51 4.91 -12.27
N ARG A 255 15.66 4.41 -11.36
CA ARG A 255 14.71 3.32 -11.66
C ARG A 255 13.32 3.79 -12.09
N GLY A 256 13.09 5.10 -12.21
CA GLY A 256 11.80 5.68 -12.58
C GLY A 256 10.71 5.50 -11.53
N ILE A 257 11.08 5.16 -10.29
CA ILE A 257 10.14 5.03 -9.16
C ILE A 257 9.66 6.41 -8.72
N LEU A 258 10.57 7.39 -8.75
CA LEU A 258 10.32 8.78 -8.40
C LEU A 258 10.61 9.67 -9.61
N LYS A 259 9.70 10.60 -9.92
CA LYS A 259 9.94 11.70 -10.86
C LYS A 259 10.36 12.93 -10.06
N GLY A 260 11.53 13.49 -10.36
CA GLY A 260 12.01 14.69 -9.68
C GLY A 260 13.54 14.78 -9.70
N ASN A 261 14.06 15.83 -9.06
CA ASN A 261 15.49 16.10 -8.97
C ASN A 261 16.09 15.50 -7.70
N LEU A 262 17.42 15.30 -7.75
CA LEU A 262 18.24 14.88 -6.61
C LEU A 262 18.20 15.92 -5.48
N SER A 263 18.25 17.20 -5.85
CA SER A 263 18.08 18.33 -4.94
C SER A 263 16.58 18.58 -4.73
N SER A 264 16.15 18.56 -3.47
CA SER A 264 14.81 18.92 -3.01
C SER A 264 14.96 19.75 -1.75
N ASP A 265 14.24 20.87 -1.65
CA ASP A 265 14.23 21.69 -0.44
C ASP A 265 13.52 20.92 0.69
N SER A 266 14.31 20.30 1.57
CA SER A 266 13.78 19.49 2.67
C SER A 266 12.89 20.31 3.61
N ALA A 267 13.19 21.60 3.78
CA ALA A 267 12.41 22.49 4.63
C ALA A 267 11.05 22.83 4.00
N GLU A 268 10.98 22.97 2.68
CA GLU A 268 9.71 23.12 1.96
C GLU A 268 8.87 21.84 2.04
N GLN A 269 9.46 20.67 1.79
CA GLN A 269 8.77 19.38 1.90
C GLN A 269 8.22 19.15 3.31
N TYR A 270 9.01 19.53 4.33
CA TYR A 270 8.59 19.49 5.72
C TYR A 270 7.41 20.44 6.00
N ARG A 271 7.48 21.71 5.56
CA ARG A 271 6.38 22.70 5.71
C ARG A 271 5.08 22.25 5.03
N ASN A 272 5.19 21.49 3.93
CA ASN A 272 4.05 20.92 3.22
C ASN A 272 3.50 19.64 3.87
N GLY A 273 4.08 19.19 4.98
CA GLY A 273 3.65 17.99 5.71
C GLY A 273 4.01 16.67 5.02
N LEU A 274 4.98 16.68 4.10
CA LEU A 274 5.42 15.49 3.37
C LEU A 274 6.53 14.72 4.10
N CYS A 275 7.23 15.38 5.03
CA CYS A 275 8.25 14.75 5.85
C CYS A 275 7.66 14.23 7.18
N PRO A 276 8.15 13.10 7.71
CA PRO A 276 7.75 12.61 9.03
C PRO A 276 8.08 13.59 10.15
N LEU A 277 7.28 13.58 11.21
CA LEU A 277 7.53 14.38 12.41
C LEU A 277 8.75 13.86 13.17
N MET A 278 9.60 14.77 13.63
CA MET A 278 10.75 14.46 14.47
C MET A 278 10.29 13.94 15.85
N PRO A 279 11.05 13.04 16.51
CA PRO A 279 10.64 12.48 17.80
C PRO A 279 10.31 13.54 18.86
N GLU A 280 10.98 14.69 18.81
CA GLU A 280 10.79 15.83 19.71
C GLU A 280 9.44 16.56 19.48
N GLU A 281 8.86 16.42 18.28
CA GLU A 281 7.64 17.09 17.85
C GLU A 281 6.39 16.26 18.17
N VAL A 282 6.55 14.94 18.26
CA VAL A 282 5.47 13.99 18.53
C VAL A 282 4.76 14.30 19.86
N PRO A 283 5.46 14.50 21.01
CA PRO A 283 4.80 14.86 22.27
C PRO A 283 4.01 16.15 22.18
N CYS A 284 4.53 17.16 21.48
CA CYS A 284 3.91 18.48 21.35
C CYS A 284 2.56 18.39 20.61
N ILE A 285 2.50 17.62 19.52
CA ILE A 285 1.27 17.41 18.75
C ILE A 285 0.26 16.56 19.53
N LEU A 286 0.73 15.54 20.25
CA LEU A 286 -0.14 14.66 21.04
C LEU A 286 -0.76 15.37 22.26
N GLN A 287 0.01 16.22 22.96
CA GLN A 287 -0.48 16.97 24.12
C GLN A 287 -1.59 17.99 23.76
N PHE A 288 -1.54 18.58 22.56
CA PHE A 288 -2.58 19.51 22.10
C PHE A 288 -3.93 18.82 21.89
N ASN A 289 -3.95 17.63 21.27
CA ASN A 289 -5.20 16.89 21.01
C ASN A 289 -5.89 16.41 22.29
N ILE A 290 -5.12 16.05 23.32
CA ILE A 290 -5.65 15.66 24.63
C ILE A 290 -6.22 16.88 25.37
N LYS A 291 -5.52 18.02 25.37
CA LYS A 291 -6.01 19.26 26.02
C LYS A 291 -7.21 19.88 25.33
N SER A 292 -7.30 19.78 23.99
CA SER A 292 -8.46 20.24 23.23
C SER A 292 -9.71 19.38 23.50
N SER A 293 -9.55 18.08 23.77
CA SER A 293 -10.65 17.17 24.11
C SER A 293 -11.20 17.41 25.54
N HIS A 294 -10.34 17.79 26.48
CA HIS A 294 -10.76 18.13 27.86
C HIS A 294 -11.51 19.47 27.97
N LYS A 295 -11.42 20.36 26.96
CA LYS A 295 -12.21 21.60 26.95
C LYS A 295 -13.66 21.43 26.50
N PHE A 296 -14.06 20.24 26.03
CA PHE A 296 -15.44 19.92 25.66
C PHE A 296 -16.24 19.17 26.73
N LEU A 297 -15.64 18.86 27.89
CA LEU A 297 -16.30 18.18 29.02
C LEU A 297 -16.69 19.13 30.17
N HIS A 298 -16.54 20.43 29.98
CA HIS A 298 -17.09 21.45 30.87
C HIS A 298 -17.86 22.48 30.06
N TYR A 299 -19.05 22.10 29.59
CA TYR A 299 -20.27 22.93 29.52
C TYR A 299 -21.47 21.99 29.42
#